data_AF-A0A1T5A1K5-F1
#
_entry.id   AF-A0A1T5A1K5-F1
#
_cell.length_a   1.000
_cell.length_b   1.000
_cell.length_c   1.000
_cell.angle_alpha   90.00
_cell.angle_beta   90.00
_cell.angle_gamma   90.00
#
_symmetry.space_group_name_H-M   'P 1'
#
loop_
_entity.id
_entity.type
_entity.pdbx_description
1 polymer ?
#
loop_
_entity_poly.entity_id
_entity_poly.type
_entity_poly.pdbx_seq_one_letter_code
_entity_poly.pdbx_strand_id
1 'polypeptide(L)'
;MSVETICSTLTKLERMHKSLLELAIKKTEIITAGDIEALDQMLKDEQAHVAAIDKLEQQRQKQVTDYLGAKGFASTDKATVADVIEAAEQQTEKDTLSAVRNRLLQIVNDLKKQNDLNQKLVFQSLQFVNLTMGSLRPQNEQMNYSGSEIRGTNKVAKKSFFDSQA
;
A
#
# COMPACT_ATOMS: atom_id res chain seq x y z
N MET A 1 -22.08 -31.60 2.81
CA MET A 1 -21.63 -30.21 3.08
C MET A 1 -22.77 -29.29 2.68
N SER A 2 -23.21 -28.40 3.57
CA SER A 2 -24.39 -27.54 3.33
C SER A 2 -23.99 -26.16 2.84
N VAL A 3 -24.83 -25.55 2.00
CA VAL A 3 -24.66 -24.20 1.42
C VAL A 3 -24.49 -23.13 2.51
N GLU A 4 -25.09 -23.34 3.68
CA GLU A 4 -24.95 -22.49 4.87
C GLU A 4 -23.49 -22.29 5.31
N THR A 5 -22.65 -23.32 5.17
CA THR A 5 -21.23 -23.22 5.58
C THR A 5 -20.45 -22.29 4.66
N ILE A 6 -20.76 -22.27 3.36
CA ILE A 6 -20.19 -21.36 2.37
C ILE A 6 -20.69 -19.93 2.65
N CYS A 7 -21.98 -19.77 2.95
CA CYS A 7 -22.56 -18.48 3.30
C CYS A 7 -21.93 -17.88 4.57
N SER A 8 -21.66 -18.70 5.59
CA SER A 8 -20.95 -18.30 6.80
C SER A 8 -19.53 -17.84 6.51
N THR A 9 -18.78 -18.57 5.68
CA THR A 9 -17.42 -18.19 5.26
C THR A 9 -17.43 -16.88 4.48
N LEU A 10 -18.37 -16.69 3.54
CA LEU A 10 -18.52 -15.46 2.78
C LEU A 10 -18.86 -14.26 3.67
N THR A 11 -19.72 -14.45 4.69
CA THR A 11 -20.05 -13.39 5.65
C THR A 11 -18.83 -13.00 6.50
N LYS A 12 -17.98 -13.97 6.86
CA LYS A 12 -16.71 -13.70 7.56
C LYS A 12 -15.74 -12.93 6.67
N LEU A 13 -15.61 -13.33 5.40
CA LEU A 13 -14.82 -12.58 4.42
C LEU A 13 -15.32 -11.14 4.26
N GLU A 14 -16.64 -10.92 4.18
CA GLU A 14 -17.23 -9.58 4.13
C GLU A 14 -16.80 -8.71 5.32
N ARG A 15 -16.86 -9.26 6.54
CA ARG A 15 -16.42 -8.54 7.75
C ARG A 15 -14.94 -8.22 7.74
N MET A 16 -14.10 -9.15 7.31
CA MET A 16 -12.65 -8.93 7.23
C MET A 16 -12.30 -7.85 6.20
N HIS A 17 -12.96 -7.86 5.03
CA HIS A 17 -12.77 -6.81 4.03
C HIS A 17 -13.28 -5.43 4.50
N LYS A 18 -14.38 -5.37 5.27
CA LYS A 18 -14.83 -4.13 5.91
C LYS A 18 -13.81 -3.59 6.92
N SER A 19 -13.28 -4.45 7.78
CA SER A 19 -12.21 -4.08 8.72
C SER A 19 -10.98 -3.54 7.98
N LEU A 20 -10.59 -4.21 6.88
CA LEU A 20 -9.46 -3.78 6.05
C LEU A 20 -9.74 -2.42 5.36
N LEU A 21 -10.98 -2.13 4.97
CA LEU A 21 -11.38 -0.84 4.42
C LEU A 21 -11.28 0.28 5.46
N GLU A 22 -11.74 0.04 6.69
CA GLU A 22 -11.60 1.00 7.79
C GLU A 22 -10.13 1.28 8.11
N LEU A 23 -9.30 0.24 8.12
CA LEU A 23 -7.85 0.39 8.22
C LEU A 23 -7.33 1.26 7.07
N ALA A 24 -7.67 0.96 5.81
CA ALA A 24 -7.23 1.75 4.67
C ALA A 24 -7.63 3.24 4.76
N ILE A 25 -8.77 3.58 5.36
CA ILE A 25 -9.19 4.97 5.64
C ILE A 25 -8.30 5.60 6.72
N LYS A 26 -8.06 4.90 7.84
CA LYS A 26 -7.15 5.37 8.90
C LYS A 26 -5.73 5.59 8.38
N LYS A 27 -5.28 4.80 7.39
CA LYS A 27 -3.99 4.99 6.71
C LYS A 27 -3.87 6.38 6.11
N THR A 28 -4.95 6.85 5.47
CA THR A 28 -5.00 8.17 4.84
C THR A 28 -4.76 9.27 5.87
N GLU A 29 -5.35 9.16 7.05
CA GLU A 29 -5.17 10.11 8.15
C GLU A 29 -3.73 10.09 8.69
N ILE A 30 -3.17 8.89 8.93
CA ILE A 30 -1.81 8.70 9.44
C ILE A 30 -0.76 9.23 8.44
N ILE A 31 -0.92 8.94 7.14
CA ILE A 31 -0.03 9.45 6.08
C ILE A 31 -0.06 10.98 6.06
N THR A 32 -1.25 11.57 6.21
CA THR A 32 -1.39 13.04 6.22
C THR A 32 -0.76 13.66 7.47
N ALA A 33 -0.82 12.97 8.62
CA ALA A 33 -0.18 13.40 9.87
C ALA A 33 1.34 13.18 9.89
N GLY A 34 1.87 12.29 9.03
CA GLY A 34 3.30 11.99 8.96
C GLY A 34 3.83 11.10 10.09
N ASP A 35 2.97 10.35 10.78
CA ASP A 35 3.34 9.49 11.90
C ASP A 35 3.83 8.11 11.40
N ILE A 36 5.16 7.91 11.44
CA ILE A 36 5.82 6.69 10.96
C ILE A 36 5.60 5.51 11.91
N GLU A 37 5.49 5.75 13.23
CA GLU A 37 5.29 4.69 14.21
C GLU A 37 3.87 4.10 14.11
N ALA A 38 2.88 4.97 13.98
CA ALA A 38 1.49 4.56 13.74
C ALA A 38 1.35 3.82 12.40
N LEU A 39 2.11 4.23 11.37
CA LEU A 39 2.11 3.54 10.07
C LEU A 39 2.67 2.11 10.17
N ASP A 40 3.73 1.88 10.95
CA ASP A 40 4.32 0.54 11.11
C ASP A 40 3.38 -0.43 11.85
N GLN A 41 2.71 0.03 12.92
CA GLN A 41 1.69 -0.77 13.61
C GLN A 41 0.53 -1.11 12.66
N MET A 42 0.09 -0.12 11.89
CA MET A 42 -1.02 -0.27 10.96
C MET A 42 -0.71 -1.23 9.80
N LEU A 43 0.54 -1.26 9.33
CA LEU A 43 1.01 -2.25 8.34
C LEU A 43 0.98 -3.69 8.88
N LYS A 44 1.35 -3.89 10.16
CA LYS A 44 1.28 -5.21 10.81
C LYS A 44 -0.16 -5.70 10.91
N ASP A 45 -1.08 -4.82 11.29
CA ASP A 45 -2.50 -5.14 11.34
C ASP A 45 -3.05 -5.46 9.94
N GLU A 46 -2.65 -4.71 8.91
CA GLU A 46 -3.01 -4.96 7.51
C GLU A 46 -2.53 -6.36 7.06
N GLN A 47 -1.28 -6.72 7.36
CA GLN A 47 -0.73 -8.05 7.07
C GLN A 47 -1.48 -9.18 7.79
N ALA A 48 -1.84 -8.99 9.05
CA ALA A 48 -2.61 -9.98 9.81
C ALA A 48 -4.01 -10.20 9.20
N HIS A 49 -4.68 -9.12 8.77
CA HIS A 49 -5.97 -9.21 8.10
C HIS A 49 -5.87 -9.89 6.73
N VAL A 50 -4.84 -9.58 5.93
CA VAL A 50 -4.58 -10.24 4.64
C VAL A 50 -4.36 -11.75 4.84
N ALA A 51 -3.53 -12.14 5.81
CA ALA A 51 -3.31 -13.55 6.12
C ALA A 51 -4.59 -14.28 6.58
N ALA A 52 -5.46 -13.59 7.33
CA ALA A 52 -6.76 -14.13 7.72
C ALA A 52 -7.71 -14.30 6.53
N ILE A 53 -7.74 -13.32 5.61
CA ILE A 53 -8.52 -13.37 4.37
C ILE A 53 -8.04 -14.54 3.50
N ASP A 54 -6.74 -14.72 3.32
CA ASP A 54 -6.19 -15.83 2.53
C ASP A 54 -6.62 -17.20 3.06
N LYS A 55 -6.59 -17.39 4.39
CA LYS A 55 -7.07 -18.63 5.02
C LYS A 55 -8.55 -18.86 4.79
N LEU A 56 -9.37 -17.81 4.93
CA LEU A 56 -10.81 -17.89 4.69
C LEU A 56 -11.13 -18.15 3.21
N GLU A 57 -10.36 -17.60 2.29
CA GLU A 57 -10.53 -17.82 0.86
C GLU A 57 -10.13 -19.25 0.45
N GLN A 58 -9.04 -19.79 1.03
CA GLN A 58 -8.70 -21.21 0.89
C GLN A 58 -9.81 -22.12 1.44
N GLN A 59 -10.39 -21.77 2.59
CA GLN A 59 -11.51 -22.49 3.16
C GLN A 59 -12.74 -22.42 2.23
N ARG A 60 -13.06 -21.24 1.69
CA ARG A 60 -14.14 -21.06 0.71
C ARG A 60 -13.91 -21.94 -0.52
N GLN A 61 -12.70 -21.94 -1.07
CA GLN A 61 -12.35 -22.73 -2.25
C GLN A 61 -12.53 -24.22 -1.99
N LYS A 62 -12.06 -24.71 -0.84
CA LYS A 62 -12.25 -26.11 -0.43
C LYS A 62 -13.73 -26.47 -0.31
N GLN A 63 -14.52 -25.64 0.38
CA GLN A 63 -15.96 -25.87 0.55
C GLN A 63 -16.71 -25.89 -0.79
N VAL A 64 -16.33 -25.02 -1.72
CA VAL A 64 -16.91 -24.94 -3.07
C VAL A 64 -16.57 -26.18 -3.88
N THR A 65 -15.30 -26.62 -3.88
CA THR A 65 -14.87 -27.85 -4.56
C THR A 65 -15.57 -29.08 -3.98
N ASP A 66 -15.67 -29.18 -2.65
CA ASP A 66 -16.34 -30.29 -1.96
C ASP A 66 -17.85 -30.32 -2.29
N TYR A 67 -18.51 -29.16 -2.36
CA TYR A 67 -19.93 -29.05 -2.70
C TYR A 67 -20.22 -29.45 -4.15
N LEU A 68 -19.41 -28.97 -5.11
CA LEU A 68 -19.56 -29.32 -6.52
C LEU A 68 -19.22 -30.79 -6.79
N GLY A 69 -18.19 -31.32 -6.14
CA GLY A 69 -17.83 -32.73 -6.20
C GLY A 69 -18.95 -33.64 -5.67
N ALA A 70 -19.62 -33.25 -4.58
CA ALA A 70 -20.77 -33.99 -4.05
C ALA A 70 -21.99 -33.97 -5.00
N LYS A 71 -22.12 -32.95 -5.85
CA LYS A 71 -23.16 -32.85 -6.87
C LYS A 71 -22.79 -33.48 -8.23
N GLY A 72 -21.59 -34.05 -8.35
CA GLY A 72 -21.14 -34.69 -9.58
C GLY A 72 -20.69 -33.71 -10.68
N PHE A 73 -20.50 -32.44 -10.37
CA PHE A 73 -19.85 -31.51 -11.29
C PHE A 73 -18.34 -31.78 -11.29
N ALA A 74 -17.78 -32.03 -12.47
CA ALA A 74 -16.35 -32.29 -12.62
C ALA A 74 -15.54 -31.09 -12.10
N SER A 75 -14.63 -31.37 -11.18
CA SER A 75 -13.72 -30.41 -10.56
C SER A 75 -12.95 -29.64 -11.62
N THR A 76 -13.49 -28.48 -12.02
CA THR A 76 -12.74 -27.52 -12.82
C THR A 76 -11.80 -26.80 -11.87
N ASP A 77 -10.54 -26.62 -12.29
CA ASP A 77 -9.45 -25.97 -11.52
C ASP A 77 -9.78 -24.57 -10.98
N LYS A 78 -10.93 -24.00 -11.36
CA LYS A 78 -11.45 -22.71 -10.93
C LYS A 78 -12.91 -22.78 -10.51
N ALA A 79 -13.25 -23.72 -9.63
CA ALA A 79 -14.57 -23.80 -9.04
C ALA A 79 -14.94 -22.45 -8.37
N THR A 80 -15.99 -21.80 -8.88
CA THR A 80 -16.38 -20.43 -8.54
C THR A 80 -17.65 -20.42 -7.70
N VAL A 81 -17.89 -19.35 -6.94
CA VAL A 81 -19.18 -19.15 -6.23
C VAL A 81 -20.35 -19.09 -7.22
N ALA A 82 -20.12 -18.66 -8.46
CA ALA A 82 -21.13 -18.71 -9.53
C ALA A 82 -21.60 -20.15 -9.82
N ASP A 83 -20.67 -21.10 -9.86
CA ASP A 83 -20.98 -22.52 -10.12
C ASP A 83 -21.77 -23.13 -8.95
N VAL A 84 -21.51 -22.69 -7.71
CA VAL A 84 -22.31 -23.07 -6.53
C VAL A 84 -23.73 -22.53 -6.60
N ILE A 85 -23.91 -21.30 -7.11
CA ILE A 85 -25.25 -20.70 -7.32
C ILE A 85 -26.02 -21.48 -8.40
N GLU A 86 -25.35 -21.90 -9.47
CA GLU A 86 -26.00 -22.74 -10.50
C GLU A 86 -26.38 -24.11 -9.97
N ALA A 87 -25.49 -24.73 -9.19
CA ALA A 87 -25.67 -26.05 -8.61
C ALA A 87 -26.66 -26.07 -7.42
N ALA A 88 -26.95 -24.95 -6.77
CA ALA A 88 -27.92 -24.90 -5.67
C ALA A 88 -29.34 -25.27 -6.14
N GLU A 89 -30.09 -25.97 -5.31
CA GLU A 89 -31.44 -26.45 -5.66
C GLU A 89 -32.53 -25.45 -5.27
N GLN A 90 -32.30 -24.71 -4.18
CA GLN A 90 -33.26 -23.76 -3.64
C GLN A 90 -32.97 -22.35 -4.16
N GLN A 91 -34.00 -21.70 -4.70
CA GLN A 91 -33.89 -20.32 -5.21
C GLN A 91 -33.50 -19.31 -4.11
N THR A 92 -33.96 -19.54 -2.88
CA THR A 92 -33.63 -18.72 -1.70
C THR A 92 -32.13 -18.74 -1.37
N GLU A 93 -31.48 -19.90 -1.49
CA GLU A 93 -30.03 -20.04 -1.31
C GLU A 93 -29.25 -19.34 -2.43
N LYS A 94 -29.76 -19.40 -3.68
CA LYS A 94 -29.16 -18.68 -4.81
C LYS A 94 -29.18 -17.17 -4.60
N ASP A 95 -30.32 -16.64 -4.18
CA ASP A 95 -30.49 -15.20 -3.98
C ASP A 95 -29.61 -14.70 -2.84
N THR A 96 -29.52 -15.45 -1.73
CA THR A 96 -28.66 -15.09 -0.59
C THR A 96 -27.17 -15.14 -0.95
N LEU A 97 -26.70 -16.19 -1.63
CA LEU A 97 -25.32 -16.28 -2.13
C LEU A 97 -24.99 -15.14 -3.11
N SER A 98 -25.89 -14.84 -4.03
CA SER A 98 -25.74 -13.74 -4.99
C SER A 98 -25.66 -12.39 -4.28
N ALA A 99 -26.53 -12.15 -3.29
CA ALA A 99 -26.52 -10.92 -2.51
C ALA A 99 -25.20 -10.74 -1.73
N VAL A 100 -24.73 -11.79 -1.03
CA VAL A 100 -23.47 -11.73 -0.28
C VAL A 100 -22.28 -11.55 -1.22
N ARG A 101 -22.25 -12.25 -2.36
CA ARG A 101 -21.23 -12.08 -3.40
C ARG A 101 -21.17 -10.64 -3.91
N ASN A 102 -22.31 -10.04 -4.23
CA ASN A 102 -22.37 -8.68 -4.75
C ASN A 102 -21.90 -7.66 -3.70
N ARG A 103 -22.28 -7.83 -2.43
CA ARG A 103 -21.77 -7.00 -1.33
C ARG A 103 -20.26 -7.11 -1.19
N LEU A 104 -19.73 -8.33 -1.22
CA LEU A 104 -18.28 -8.56 -1.16
C LEU A 104 -17.56 -7.87 -2.32
N LEU A 105 -18.08 -7.98 -3.55
CA LEU A 105 -17.51 -7.32 -4.74
C LEU A 105 -17.52 -5.80 -4.62
N GLN A 106 -18.56 -5.19 -4.05
CA GLN A 106 -18.59 -3.76 -3.79
C GLN A 106 -17.50 -3.36 -2.80
N ILE A 107 -17.39 -4.05 -1.67
CA ILE A 107 -16.40 -3.74 -0.63
C ILE A 107 -14.97 -3.90 -1.19
N VAL A 108 -14.70 -4.96 -1.97
CA VAL A 108 -13.39 -5.16 -2.60
C VAL A 108 -13.06 -4.06 -3.60
N ASN A 109 -14.04 -3.60 -4.39
CA ASN A 109 -13.83 -2.47 -5.29
C ASN A 109 -13.52 -1.17 -4.54
N ASP A 110 -14.24 -0.90 -3.45
CA ASP A 110 -14.00 0.29 -2.65
C ASP A 110 -12.64 0.23 -1.94
N LEU A 111 -12.24 -0.96 -1.48
CA LEU A 111 -10.91 -1.20 -0.93
C LEU A 111 -9.81 -0.97 -1.98
N LYS A 112 -10.03 -1.40 -3.22
CA LYS A 112 -9.09 -1.17 -4.33
C LYS A 112 -8.95 0.33 -4.64
N LYS A 113 -10.06 1.08 -4.64
CA LYS A 113 -10.03 2.55 -4.80
C LYS A 113 -9.27 3.21 -3.65
N GLN A 114 -9.52 2.82 -2.42
CA GLN A 114 -8.84 3.38 -1.24
C GLN A 114 -7.34 3.08 -1.27
N ASN A 115 -6.94 1.87 -1.69
CA ASN A 115 -5.55 1.50 -1.84
C ASN A 115 -4.84 2.35 -2.92
N ASP A 116 -5.48 2.56 -4.07
CA ASP A 116 -4.96 3.43 -5.14
C ASP A 116 -4.81 4.89 -4.68
N LEU A 117 -5.77 5.40 -3.92
CA LEU A 117 -5.69 6.73 -3.29
C LEU A 117 -4.52 6.83 -2.32
N ASN A 118 -4.34 5.83 -1.45
CA ASN A 118 -3.24 5.79 -0.50
C ASN A 118 -1.87 5.72 -1.20
N GLN A 119 -1.74 4.94 -2.28
CA GLN A 119 -0.51 4.92 -3.09
C GLN A 119 -0.19 6.29 -3.69
N LYS A 120 -1.20 6.98 -4.24
CA LYS A 120 -1.05 8.34 -4.78
C LYS A 120 -0.62 9.35 -3.71
N LEU A 121 -1.22 9.30 -2.53
CA LEU A 121 -0.88 10.18 -1.40
C LEU A 121 0.55 9.97 -0.90
N VAL A 122 0.98 8.71 -0.76
CA VAL A 122 2.37 8.40 -0.41
C VAL A 122 3.33 8.93 -1.47
N PHE A 123 3.01 8.73 -2.76
CA PHE A 123 3.85 9.23 -3.85
C PHE A 123 3.95 10.76 -3.87
N GLN A 124 2.83 11.46 -3.65
CA GLN A 124 2.80 12.92 -3.53
C GLN A 124 3.59 13.41 -2.31
N SER A 125 3.48 12.72 -1.17
CA SER A 125 4.24 13.04 0.05
C SER A 125 5.75 12.89 -0.20
N LEU A 126 6.17 11.83 -0.90
CA LEU A 126 7.56 11.64 -1.32
C LEU A 126 8.02 12.72 -2.31
N GLN A 127 7.18 13.11 -3.28
CA GLN A 127 7.50 14.22 -4.18
C GLN A 127 7.67 15.54 -3.43
N PHE A 128 6.78 15.83 -2.48
CA PHE A 128 6.86 17.05 -1.67
C PHE A 128 8.13 17.10 -0.82
N VAL A 129 8.49 15.99 -0.16
CA VAL A 129 9.75 15.89 0.60
C VAL A 129 10.96 16.08 -0.33
N ASN A 130 10.98 15.45 -1.52
CA ASN A 130 12.07 15.61 -2.48
C ASN A 130 12.18 17.04 -3.03
N LEU A 131 11.07 17.71 -3.33
CA LEU A 131 11.05 19.11 -3.77
C LEU A 131 11.54 20.05 -2.67
N THR A 132 11.09 19.84 -1.42
CA THR A 132 11.51 20.63 -0.26
C THR A 132 13.01 20.44 0.02
N MET A 133 13.52 19.20 -0.04
CA MET A 133 14.96 18.92 0.08
C MET A 133 15.77 19.50 -1.09
N GLY A 134 15.23 19.48 -2.31
CA GLY A 134 15.86 20.08 -3.48
C GLY A 134 15.98 21.61 -3.38
N SER A 135 14.98 22.27 -2.79
CA SER A 135 14.99 23.72 -2.55
C SER A 135 15.85 24.15 -1.35
N LEU A 136 16.06 23.25 -0.37
CA LEU A 136 16.93 23.49 0.78
C LEU A 136 18.40 23.16 0.51
N ARG A 137 18.73 22.57 -0.65
CA ARG A 137 20.13 22.47 -1.08
C ARG A 137 20.64 23.89 -1.35
N PRO A 138 21.64 24.39 -0.60
CA PRO A 138 22.28 25.63 -0.98
C PRO A 138 22.82 25.43 -2.39
N GLN A 139 22.34 26.25 -3.34
CA GLN A 139 23.13 26.47 -4.55
C GLN A 139 24.45 27.03 -4.03
N ASN A 140 25.52 26.25 -4.15
CA ASN A 140 26.85 26.76 -3.97
C ASN A 140 27.06 27.78 -5.09
N GLU A 141 26.57 29.00 -4.89
CA GLU A 141 27.05 30.16 -5.61
C GLU A 141 28.53 30.23 -5.26
N GLN A 142 29.37 29.72 -6.16
CA GLN A 142 30.77 30.07 -6.20
C GLN A 142 30.81 31.57 -6.47
N MET A 143 30.68 32.39 -5.41
CA MET A 143 31.08 33.78 -5.39
C MET A 143 32.59 33.81 -5.55
N ASN A 144 33.04 33.65 -6.79
CA ASN A 144 34.38 34.01 -7.19
C ASN A 144 34.45 35.54 -7.13
N TYR A 145 34.87 36.06 -5.97
CA TYR A 145 35.32 37.43 -5.82
C TYR A 145 36.55 37.63 -6.72
N SER A 146 36.31 37.98 -7.98
CA SER A 146 37.30 38.67 -8.82
C SER A 146 37.40 40.11 -8.31
N GLY A 147 38.13 40.30 -7.21
CA GLY A 147 38.55 41.62 -6.75
C GLY A 147 39.56 42.19 -7.72
N SER A 148 39.06 42.91 -8.71
CA SER A 148 39.87 43.79 -9.55
C SER A 148 40.33 45.00 -8.73
N GLU A 149 41.63 45.31 -8.84
CA GLU A 149 42.25 46.63 -8.62
C GLU A 149 42.62 47.05 -7.18
N ILE A 150 43.90 46.84 -6.83
CA ILE A 150 44.67 47.87 -6.12
C ILE A 150 45.87 48.25 -7.00
N ARG A 151 45.69 49.37 -7.70
CA ARG A 151 46.69 50.07 -8.50
C ARG A 151 47.42 51.04 -7.57
N GLY A 152 48.73 50.91 -7.40
CA GLY A 152 49.50 51.86 -6.57
C GLY A 152 50.96 51.46 -6.28
N THR A 153 51.79 51.48 -7.32
CA THR A 153 53.23 51.81 -7.30
C THR A 153 54.02 51.75 -5.97
N ASN A 154 54.95 50.79 -5.83
CA ASN A 154 56.37 51.14 -5.68
C ASN A 154 57.31 49.95 -5.97
N LYS A 155 58.31 50.18 -6.82
CA LYS A 155 59.45 49.28 -7.02
C LYS A 155 60.37 49.39 -5.80
N VAL A 156 60.80 48.27 -5.20
CA VAL A 156 62.21 48.07 -4.78
C VAL A 156 62.51 46.57 -4.75
N ALA A 157 63.41 46.15 -5.62
CA ALA A 157 64.13 44.88 -5.49
C ALA A 157 65.16 44.99 -4.35
N LYS A 158 65.29 43.96 -3.49
CA LYS A 158 66.57 43.66 -2.82
C LYS A 158 66.60 42.24 -2.22
N LYS A 159 67.56 41.50 -2.79
CA LYS A 159 68.30 40.31 -2.38
C LYS A 159 68.81 40.36 -0.92
N SER A 160 68.84 39.20 -0.22
CA SER A 160 69.83 38.73 0.80
C SER A 160 69.19 37.59 1.62
N PHE A 161 69.63 36.33 1.56
CA PHE A 161 70.79 35.70 2.24
C PHE A 161 70.83 35.89 3.76
N PHE A 162 70.46 34.83 4.51
CA PHE A 162 70.88 34.37 5.86
C PHE A 162 69.96 33.18 6.19
N ASP A 163 70.34 31.90 6.28
CA ASP A 163 71.34 31.18 7.09
C ASP A 163 71.32 31.51 8.58
N SER A 164 70.82 30.59 9.42
CA SER A 164 71.40 30.24 10.73
C SER A 164 70.61 29.09 11.37
N GLN A 165 71.36 28.03 11.67
CA GLN A 165 70.99 26.82 12.40
C GLN A 165 70.54 27.08 13.85
N ALA A 166 69.74 26.17 14.38
CA ALA A 166 70.01 25.41 15.62
C ALA A 166 69.24 24.09 15.57
#